data_AF-A0AA91FIW1-F1
#
_entry.id   AF-A0AA91FIW1-F1
#
_cell.length_a   1.000
_cell.length_b   1.000
_cell.length_c   1.000
_cell.angle_alpha   90.00
_cell.angle_beta   90.00
_cell.angle_gamma   90.00
#
_symmetry.space_group_name_H-M   'P 1'
#
loop_
_entity.id
_entity.type
_entity.pdbx_description
1 polymer ?
#
loop_
_entity_poly.entity_id
_entity_poly.type
_entity_poly.pdbx_seq_one_letter_code
_entity_poly.pdbx_strand_id
1 'polypeptide(L)'
;MNNYISTVITLQDIIKNQYKFNVPIYQRLYVWGDEQIKKLLEDLKNAFLEKQTVYYLGGVITIQNLENNSFDLIDGQQRFTTLWLISVVLQKLSRIEGHEFNSGLFSYIAYEENGRNLPRIHFSIRDEVRSCIHKHISLNC
;
A
#
# COMPACT_ATOMS: atom_id res chain seq x y z
N MET A 1 -16.14 13.70 -21.37
CA MET A 1 -16.66 13.88 -19.99
C MET A 1 -15.70 13.18 -19.06
N ASN A 2 -15.09 13.89 -18.12
CA ASN A 2 -14.30 13.24 -17.07
C ASN A 2 -15.29 12.56 -16.12
N ASN A 3 -15.24 11.23 -16.05
CA ASN A 3 -16.10 10.46 -15.16
C ASN A 3 -15.45 10.41 -13.78
N TYR A 4 -16.03 11.09 -12.80
CA TYR A 4 -15.55 11.07 -11.41
C TYR A 4 -16.34 10.01 -10.65
N ILE A 5 -15.64 9.00 -10.14
CA ILE A 5 -16.22 7.94 -9.32
C ILE A 5 -15.66 8.10 -7.91
N SER A 6 -16.54 8.20 -6.92
CA SER A 6 -16.18 8.27 -5.51
C SER A 6 -16.84 7.11 -4.77
N THR A 7 -16.04 6.20 -4.24
CA THR A 7 -16.50 5.02 -3.52
C THR A 7 -15.68 4.80 -2.25
N VAL A 8 -16.29 4.16 -1.26
CA VAL A 8 -15.58 3.69 -0.07
C VAL A 8 -14.96 2.34 -0.40
N ILE A 9 -13.65 2.22 -0.22
CA ILE A 9 -12.87 1.02 -0.53
C ILE A 9 -12.12 0.59 0.73
N THR A 10 -12.23 -0.68 1.09
CA THR A 10 -11.44 -1.28 2.16
C THR A 10 -10.14 -1.86 1.62
N LEU A 11 -9.17 -2.14 2.49
CA LEU A 11 -7.96 -2.86 2.08
C LEU A 11 -8.27 -4.25 1.53
N GLN A 12 -9.35 -4.89 2.01
CA GLN A 12 -9.79 -6.17 1.48
C GLN A 12 -10.31 -6.05 0.04
N ASP A 13 -10.99 -4.95 -0.29
CA ASP A 13 -11.47 -4.69 -1.65
C ASP A 13 -10.32 -4.48 -2.62
N ILE A 14 -9.23 -3.84 -2.18
CA ILE A 14 -7.99 -3.72 -2.97
C ILE A 14 -7.45 -5.10 -3.36
N ILE A 15 -7.44 -6.03 -2.41
CA ILE A 15 -6.98 -7.41 -2.64
C ILE A 15 -7.94 -8.14 -3.58
N LYS A 16 -9.25 -8.14 -3.27
CA LYS A 16 -10.29 -8.85 -4.04
C LYS A 16 -10.32 -8.42 -5.50
N ASN A 17 -10.26 -7.12 -5.75
CA ASN A 17 -10.33 -6.56 -7.10
C ASN A 17 -8.95 -6.50 -7.80
N GLN A 18 -7.90 -7.04 -7.17
CA GLN A 18 -6.53 -7.04 -7.69
C GLN A 18 -6.05 -5.65 -8.13
N TYR A 19 -6.44 -4.60 -7.39
CA TYR A 19 -6.04 -3.24 -7.71
C TYR A 19 -4.53 -3.09 -7.56
N LYS A 20 -3.93 -2.45 -8.57
CA LYS A 20 -2.50 -2.14 -8.66
C LYS A 20 -2.36 -0.62 -8.65
N PHE A 21 -1.34 -0.11 -7.98
CA PHE A 21 -1.13 1.32 -7.86
C PHE A 21 0.22 1.73 -8.43
N ASN A 22 0.28 2.91 -9.01
CA ASN A 22 1.50 3.53 -9.46
C ASN A 22 1.63 4.93 -8.84
N VAL A 23 2.82 5.26 -8.37
CA VAL A 23 3.21 6.62 -8.00
C VAL A 23 3.96 7.22 -9.19
N PRO A 24 3.31 8.09 -9.98
CA PRO A 24 3.90 8.62 -11.20
C PRO A 24 5.01 9.64 -10.90
N ILE A 25 5.89 9.88 -11.87
CA ILE A 25 7.09 10.72 -11.69
C ILE A 25 6.77 12.16 -11.27
N TYR A 26 5.64 12.71 -11.73
CA TYR A 26 5.21 14.08 -11.43
C TYR A 26 4.70 14.26 -10.00
N GLN A 27 4.60 13.17 -9.22
CA GLN A 27 4.23 13.26 -7.82
C GLN A 27 5.39 13.72 -6.93
N ARG A 28 5.02 14.37 -5.82
CA ARG A 28 6.00 14.86 -4.83
C ARG A 28 6.76 13.70 -4.20
N LEU A 29 8.01 13.95 -3.83
CA LEU A 29 8.80 13.01 -3.05
C LEU A 29 8.10 12.65 -1.74
N TYR A 30 8.31 11.42 -1.27
CA TYR A 30 7.89 11.02 0.06
C TYR A 30 8.69 11.83 1.09
N VAL A 31 7.99 12.57 1.94
CA VAL A 31 8.60 13.47 2.94
C VAL A 31 8.05 13.27 4.35
N TRP A 32 7.11 12.34 4.54
CA TRP A 32 6.63 11.97 5.88
C TRP A 32 7.79 11.43 6.71
N GLY A 33 8.08 12.11 7.81
CA GLY A 33 9.03 11.69 8.82
C GLY A 33 8.34 11.04 10.01
N ASP A 34 9.10 10.91 11.09
CA ASP A 34 8.68 10.16 12.28
C ASP A 34 7.39 10.67 12.90
N GLU A 35 7.16 11.99 12.91
CA GLU A 35 5.98 12.59 13.53
C GLU A 35 4.69 12.16 12.81
N GLN A 36 4.65 12.24 11.47
CA GLN A 36 3.47 11.86 10.70
C GLN A 36 3.22 10.35 10.78
N ILE A 37 4.31 9.56 10.76
CA ILE A 37 4.22 8.10 10.85
C ILE A 37 3.71 7.67 12.23
N LYS A 38 4.24 8.25 13.32
CA LYS A 38 3.79 7.98 14.69
C LYS A 38 2.33 8.32 14.86
N LYS A 39 1.90 9.47 14.36
CA LYS A 39 0.49 9.87 14.42
C LYS A 39 -0.43 8.87 13.73
N LEU A 40 -0.09 8.43 12.51
CA LEU A 40 -0.87 7.40 11.82
C LEU A 40 -0.94 6.09 12.62
N LEU A 41 0.17 5.66 13.21
CA LEU A 41 0.20 4.44 14.04
C LEU A 41 -0.62 4.59 15.33
N GLU A 42 -0.54 5.74 16.00
CA GLU A 42 -1.32 6.06 17.18
C GLU A 42 -2.82 6.06 16.87
N ASP A 43 -3.22 6.69 15.76
CA ASP A 43 -4.60 6.73 15.32
C ASP A 43 -5.14 5.32 15.04
N LEU A 44 -4.38 4.49 14.32
CA LEU A 44 -4.71 3.07 14.07
C LEU A 44 -4.82 2.26 15.38
N LYS A 45 -3.88 2.47 16.31
CA LYS A 45 -3.87 1.80 17.61
C LYS A 45 -5.10 2.17 18.42
N ASN A 46 -5.43 3.46 18.49
CA ASN A 46 -6.56 3.96 19.26
C ASN A 46 -7.88 3.42 18.70
N ALA A 47 -8.05 3.45 17.37
CA ALA A 47 -9.22 2.86 16.72
C ALA A 47 -9.39 1.37 17.03
N PHE A 48 -8.28 0.61 17.06
CA PHE A 48 -8.29 -0.80 17.45
C PHE A 48 -8.67 -1.00 18.93
N LEU A 49 -8.08 -0.23 19.85
CA LEU A 49 -8.37 -0.33 21.30
C LEU A 49 -9.81 0.05 21.64
N GLU A 50 -10.38 1.03 20.93
CA GLU A 50 -11.77 1.44 21.03
C GLU A 50 -12.75 0.46 20.34
N LYS A 51 -12.23 -0.60 19.70
CA LYS A 51 -13.00 -1.60 18.95
C LYS A 51 -13.88 -0.97 17.87
N GLN A 52 -13.38 0.09 17.23
CA GLN A 52 -14.06 0.68 16.08
C GLN A 52 -14.10 -0.36 14.95
N THR A 53 -15.29 -0.65 14.42
CA THR A 53 -15.46 -1.62 13.34
C THR A 53 -14.98 -1.08 11.99
N VAL A 54 -14.95 0.24 11.84
CA VAL A 54 -14.48 0.95 10.64
C VAL A 54 -13.69 2.17 11.07
N TYR A 55 -12.47 2.31 10.57
CA TYR A 55 -11.64 3.50 10.73
C TYR A 55 -11.38 4.14 9.37
N TYR A 56 -11.74 5.42 9.22
CA TYR A 56 -11.57 6.14 7.96
C TYR A 56 -10.15 6.70 7.85
N LEU A 57 -9.36 6.08 6.97
CA LEU A 57 -7.97 6.49 6.73
C LEU A 57 -7.83 7.77 5.91
N GLY A 58 -8.92 8.35 5.42
CA GLY A 58 -8.90 9.54 4.55
C GLY A 58 -9.01 9.23 3.07
N GLY A 59 -9.33 10.25 2.27
CA GLY A 59 -9.53 10.12 0.82
C GLY A 59 -8.23 9.99 0.02
N VAL A 60 -8.25 9.16 -1.01
CA VAL A 60 -7.17 8.99 -1.99
C VAL A 60 -7.75 9.32 -3.35
N ILE A 61 -7.02 10.09 -4.16
CA ILE A 61 -7.43 10.41 -5.53
C ILE A 61 -6.56 9.60 -6.48
N THR A 62 -7.19 8.89 -7.41
CA THR A 62 -6.49 8.09 -8.41
C THR A 62 -6.99 8.38 -9.81
N ILE A 63 -6.14 8.17 -10.79
CA ILE A 63 -6.52 8.08 -12.21
C ILE A 63 -6.37 6.63 -12.64
N GLN A 64 -7.42 6.05 -13.21
CA GLN A 64 -7.34 4.71 -13.78
C GLN A 64 -6.53 4.74 -15.08
N ASN A 65 -5.45 3.97 -15.12
CA ASN A 65 -4.67 3.72 -16.32
C ASN A 65 -5.13 2.39 -16.94
N LEU A 66 -5.77 2.48 -18.10
CA LEU A 66 -6.38 1.34 -18.79
C LEU A 66 -5.34 0.45 -19.49
N GLU A 67 -4.16 0.98 -19.84
CA GLU A 67 -3.14 0.24 -20.59
C GLU A 67 -2.47 -0.84 -19.71
N ASN A 68 -2.23 -0.51 -18.44
CA ASN A 68 -1.58 -1.40 -17.48
C ASN A 68 -2.53 -1.91 -16.38
N ASN A 69 -3.83 -1.60 -16.48
CA ASN A 69 -4.86 -1.91 -15.50
C ASN A 69 -4.43 -1.55 -14.07
N SER A 70 -3.97 -0.31 -13.88
CA SER A 70 -3.50 0.21 -12.59
C SER A 70 -4.11 1.58 -12.28
N PHE A 71 -3.87 2.06 -11.07
CA PHE A 71 -4.35 3.34 -10.58
C PHE A 71 -3.16 4.24 -10.25
N ASP A 72 -3.00 5.32 -11.01
CA ASP A 72 -2.02 6.36 -10.72
C ASP A 72 -2.50 7.16 -9.50
N LEU A 73 -1.70 7.16 -8.42
CA LEU A 73 -1.98 7.90 -7.20
C LEU A 73 -1.70 9.39 -7.42
N ILE A 74 -2.74 10.21 -7.30
CA ILE A 74 -2.67 11.66 -7.51
C ILE A 74 -2.63 12.43 -6.18
N ASP A 75 -3.43 12.01 -5.22
CA ASP A 75 -3.46 12.59 -3.87
C ASP A 75 -3.63 11.49 -2.81
N GLY A 76 -3.19 11.77 -1.57
CA GLY A 76 -3.11 10.79 -0.49
C GLY A 76 -1.92 9.83 -0.62
N GLN A 77 -1.03 10.06 -1.58
CA GLN A 77 0.09 9.15 -1.91
C GLN A 77 1.02 8.83 -0.74
N GLN A 78 1.33 9.82 0.12
CA GLN A 78 2.25 9.63 1.23
C GLN A 78 1.66 8.68 2.26
N ARG A 79 0.44 8.96 2.72
CA ARG A 79 -0.30 8.10 3.65
C ARG A 79 -0.48 6.69 3.10
N PHE A 80 -0.87 6.56 1.83
CA PHE A 80 -1.06 5.25 1.20
C PHE A 80 0.27 4.47 1.14
N THR A 81 1.36 5.14 0.77
CA THR A 81 2.71 4.56 0.77
C THR A 81 3.13 4.13 2.19
N THR A 82 2.91 4.97 3.20
CA THR A 82 3.23 4.65 4.60
C THR A 82 2.46 3.43 5.09
N LEU A 83 1.16 3.36 4.80
CA LEU A 83 0.33 2.21 5.19
C LEU A 83 0.83 0.90 4.57
N TRP A 84 1.21 0.95 3.29
CA TRP A 84 1.78 -0.17 2.59
C TRP A 84 3.15 -0.58 3.17
N LEU A 85 4.03 0.39 3.47
CA LEU A 85 5.32 0.13 4.13
C LEU A 85 5.16 -0.47 5.53
N ILE A 86 4.19 0.01 6.31
CA ILE A 86 3.86 -0.57 7.63
C ILE A 86 3.48 -2.04 7.46
N SER A 87 2.67 -2.38 6.44
CA SER A 87 2.28 -3.76 6.16
C SER A 87 3.50 -4.62 5.82
N VAL A 88 4.44 -4.12 5.00
CA VAL A 88 5.72 -4.81 4.70
C VAL A 88 6.52 -5.08 5.99
N VAL A 89 6.62 -4.11 6.89
CA VAL A 89 7.34 -4.25 8.15
C VAL A 89 6.65 -5.25 9.07
N LEU A 90 5.33 -5.16 9.24
CA LEU A 90 4.55 -6.10 10.05
C LEU A 90 4.71 -7.54 9.56
N GLN A 91 4.65 -7.76 8.24
CA GLN A 91 4.86 -9.08 7.65
C GLN A 91 6.24 -9.65 7.98
N LYS A 92 7.29 -8.81 8.00
CA LYS A 92 8.64 -9.23 8.38
C LYS A 92 8.76 -9.52 9.87
N LEU A 93 8.18 -8.66 10.72
CA LEU A 93 8.21 -8.85 12.17
C LEU A 93 7.51 -10.14 12.57
N SER A 94 6.35 -10.45 11.97
CA SER A 94 5.67 -11.74 12.20
C SER A 94 6.57 -12.94 11.89
N ARG A 95 7.38 -12.86 10.82
CA ARG A 95 8.34 -13.94 10.50
C ARG A 95 9.47 -14.06 11.52
N ILE A 96 9.97 -12.94 12.04
CA ILE A 96 11.07 -12.91 13.02
C ILE A 96 10.60 -13.45 14.37
N GLU A 97 9.40 -13.10 14.79
CA GLU A 97 8.79 -13.52 16.06
C GLU A 97 8.28 -14.98 16.03
N GLY A 98 8.42 -15.67 14.90
CA GLY A 98 7.97 -17.05 14.74
C GLY A 98 6.44 -17.18 14.61
N HIS A 99 5.73 -16.08 14.36
CA HIS A 99 4.32 -16.12 14.03
C HIS A 99 4.11 -16.69 12.62
N GLU A 100 2.93 -17.29 12.40
CA GLU A 100 2.54 -17.77 11.09
C GLU A 100 2.55 -16.64 10.06
N PHE A 101 2.89 -17.00 8.83
CA PHE A 101 2.89 -16.08 7.71
C PHE A 101 1.49 -15.51 7.48
N ASN A 102 1.33 -14.19 7.64
CA ASN A 102 0.06 -13.51 7.43
C ASN A 102 -0.25 -13.36 5.93
N SER A 103 -0.98 -14.32 5.37
CA SER A 103 -1.40 -14.34 3.97
C SER A 103 -2.18 -13.09 3.55
N GLY A 104 -2.96 -12.49 4.46
CA GLY A 104 -3.72 -11.26 4.22
C GLY A 104 -2.84 -10.03 4.04
N LEU A 105 -1.86 -9.83 4.92
CA LEU A 105 -0.88 -8.74 4.80
C LEU A 105 -0.06 -8.90 3.53
N PHE A 106 0.39 -10.12 3.24
CA PHE A 106 1.12 -10.39 2.01
C PHE A 106 0.31 -10.07 0.75
N SER A 107 -0.97 -10.47 0.74
CA SER A 107 -1.87 -10.19 -0.38
C SER A 107 -2.14 -8.69 -0.55
N TYR A 108 -2.05 -7.89 0.51
CA TYR A 108 -2.09 -6.43 0.38
C TYR A 108 -0.77 -5.87 -0.17
N ILE A 109 0.36 -6.40 0.27
CA ILE A 109 1.71 -5.94 -0.13
C ILE A 109 2.00 -6.22 -1.61
N ALA A 110 1.67 -7.43 -2.07
CA ALA A 110 2.01 -7.94 -3.38
C ALA A 110 0.81 -8.58 -4.07
N TYR A 111 0.91 -8.72 -5.39
CA TYR A 111 -0.02 -9.47 -6.22
C TYR A 111 0.74 -10.48 -7.06
N GLU A 112 0.05 -11.56 -7.46
CA GLU A 112 0.63 -12.57 -8.35
C GLU A 112 0.30 -12.25 -9.80
N GLU A 113 1.32 -12.29 -10.67
CA GLU A 113 1.17 -12.15 -12.11
C GLU A 113 2.20 -13.03 -12.81
N ASN A 114 1.72 -13.92 -13.69
CA ASN A 114 2.55 -14.89 -14.41
C ASN A 114 3.46 -15.74 -13.48
N GLY A 115 2.93 -16.18 -12.33
CA GLY A 115 3.66 -16.99 -11.35
C GLY A 115 4.75 -16.23 -10.58
N ARG A 116 4.80 -14.90 -10.70
CA ARG A 116 5.71 -14.04 -9.95
C ARG A 116 4.91 -13.12 -9.04
N ASN A 117 5.38 -12.98 -7.81
CA ASN A 117 4.86 -11.96 -6.92
C ASN A 117 5.48 -10.61 -7.31
N LEU A 118 4.65 -9.58 -7.44
CA LEU A 118 5.04 -8.22 -7.76
C LEU A 118 4.52 -7.26 -6.69
N PRO A 119 5.27 -6.19 -6.34
CA PRO A 119 4.79 -5.17 -5.43
C PRO A 119 3.49 -4.53 -5.93
N ARG A 120 2.48 -4.38 -5.06
CA ARG A 120 1.20 -3.75 -5.43
C ARG A 120 1.32 -2.25 -5.69
N ILE A 121 2.35 -1.61 -5.15
CA ILE A 121 2.70 -0.21 -5.42
C ILE A 121 3.97 -0.18 -6.27
N HIS A 122 3.87 0.43 -7.44
CA HIS A 122 4.98 0.74 -8.32
C HIS A 122 5.38 2.22 -8.19
N PHE A 123 6.67 2.52 -8.32
CA PHE A 123 7.20 3.88 -8.31
C PHE A 123 7.89 4.17 -9.64
N SER A 124 7.30 5.06 -10.45
CA SER A 124 7.80 5.37 -11.79
C SER A 124 9.16 6.08 -11.73
N ILE A 125 10.13 5.61 -12.54
CA ILE A 125 11.44 6.25 -12.79
C ILE A 125 12.25 6.43 -11.49
N ARG A 126 12.21 5.42 -10.62
CA ARG A 126 12.96 5.38 -9.35
C ARG A 126 13.57 3.99 -9.17
N ASP A 127 14.57 3.67 -9.99
CA ASP A 127 15.18 2.34 -10.03
C ASP A 127 15.78 1.92 -8.68
N GLU A 128 16.34 2.85 -7.93
CA GLU A 128 16.86 2.62 -6.57
C GLU A 128 15.75 2.19 -5.60
N VAL A 129 14.60 2.88 -5.64
CA VAL A 129 13.43 2.56 -4.81
C VAL A 129 12.87 1.20 -5.20
N ARG A 130 12.75 0.95 -6.51
CA ARG A 130 12.31 -0.34 -7.03
C ARG A 130 13.23 -1.47 -6.58
N SER A 131 14.54 -1.30 -6.69
CA SER A 131 15.55 -2.27 -6.25
C SER A 131 15.48 -2.52 -4.74
N CYS A 132 15.38 -1.44 -3.94
CA CYS A 132 15.23 -1.51 -2.49
C CYS A 132 13.96 -2.28 -2.08
N ILE A 133 12.83 -1.96 -2.73
CA ILE A 133 11.56 -2.64 -2.53
C ILE A 133 11.67 -4.11 -2.91
N HIS A 134 12.22 -4.47 -4.07
CA HIS A 134 12.38 -5.87 -4.45
C HIS A 134 13.27 -6.63 -3.45
N LYS A 135 14.37 -6.02 -2.98
CA LYS A 135 15.25 -6.62 -1.96
C LYS A 135 14.57 -6.82 -0.62
N HIS A 136 13.69 -5.91 -0.22
CA HIS A 136 13.08 -5.96 1.10
C HIS A 136 11.73 -6.66 1.12
N ILE A 137 10.98 -6.62 0.03
CA ILE A 137 9.78 -7.43 -0.15
C ILE A 137 10.17 -8.86 -0.54
N SER A 138 11.42 -9.07 -1.03
CA SER A 138 12.03 -10.36 -1.42
C SER A 138 11.12 -11.52 -1.11
N LEU A 139 10.31 -11.76 -2.12
CA LEU A 139 9.27 -12.77 -2.26
C LEU A 139 9.94 -14.13 -2.47
N ASN A 140 11.04 -14.38 -1.75
CA ASN A 140 11.75 -15.64 -1.76
C ASN A 140 10.86 -16.63 -0.99
N CYS A 141 9.91 -17.20 -1.72
CA CYS A 141 9.66 -18.63 -1.65
C CYS A 141 10.91 -19.37 -2.14
#